data_AF-A0A1G5HQ69-F1
#
_entry.id   AF-A0A1G5HQ69-F1
#
_cell.length_a   1.000
_cell.length_b   1.000
_cell.length_c   1.000
_cell.angle_alpha   90.00
_cell.angle_beta   90.00
_cell.angle_gamma   90.00
#
_symmetry.space_group_name_H-M   'P 1'
#
loop_
_entity.id
_entity.type
_entity.pdbx_description
1 polymer ?
#
loop_
_entity_poly.entity_id
_entity_poly.type
_entity_poly.pdbx_seq_one_letter_code
_entity_poly.pdbx_strand_id
1 'polypeptide(L)'
;MKRALFITFLILFILSGCNDHEKIDINSPSYMFSENSGIASEVKVNLNGIFNKNENAFEGYLSINDMAFEKVIFMHKSLLISYEGAKRTVLGDIYLDKQANQFAIIITEPELYTKLTNEKYQNEGLVISAPASNLEEAKTIEEKLKALE
;
A
#
# COMPACT_ATOMS: atom_id res chain seq x y z
N MET A 1 -49.85 15.97 42.98
CA MET A 1 -48.50 15.54 43.45
C MET A 1 -48.47 14.02 43.39
N LYS A 2 -47.54 13.29 42.77
CA LYS A 2 -46.31 13.54 42.02
C LYS A 2 -46.21 12.39 41.00
N ARG A 3 -45.70 12.69 39.81
CA ARG A 3 -45.44 11.76 38.71
C ARG A 3 -44.37 10.74 39.15
N ALA A 4 -44.63 9.45 39.01
CA ALA A 4 -43.60 8.42 39.12
C ALA A 4 -43.08 8.09 37.72
N LEU A 5 -41.84 8.46 37.47
CA LEU A 5 -41.14 8.36 36.20
C LEU A 5 -39.96 7.42 36.47
N PHE A 6 -40.14 6.12 36.23
CA PHE A 6 -39.04 5.15 36.29
C PHE A 6 -38.57 4.88 34.88
N ILE A 7 -37.54 5.63 34.46
CA ILE A 7 -36.82 5.41 33.21
C ILE A 7 -36.00 4.15 33.37
N THR A 8 -36.35 3.14 32.58
CA THR A 8 -35.57 1.94 32.29
C THR A 8 -34.25 2.36 31.64
N PHE A 9 -33.15 2.38 32.40
CA PHE A 9 -31.82 2.62 31.86
C PHE A 9 -31.30 1.32 31.25
N LEU A 10 -31.73 1.06 30.02
CA LEU A 10 -31.22 0.02 29.14
C LEU A 10 -29.78 0.39 28.75
N ILE A 11 -28.80 -0.01 29.58
CA ILE A 11 -27.39 0.07 29.22
C ILE A 11 -27.16 -1.00 28.14
N LEU A 12 -27.38 -0.60 26.89
CA LEU A 12 -26.80 -1.24 25.72
C LEU A 12 -25.28 -1.08 25.84
N PHE A 13 -24.63 -2.08 26.44
CA PHE A 13 -23.25 -2.38 26.15
C PHE A 13 -23.20 -2.80 24.67
N ILE A 14 -23.04 -1.82 23.80
CA ILE A 14 -22.64 -2.05 22.41
C ILE A 14 -21.24 -2.63 22.52
N LEU A 15 -21.16 -3.97 22.48
CA LEU A 15 -19.93 -4.69 22.17
C LEU A 15 -19.55 -4.29 20.74
N SER A 16 -18.88 -3.14 20.62
CA SER A 16 -18.12 -2.81 19.42
C SER A 16 -17.04 -3.86 19.31
N GLY A 17 -17.32 -4.94 18.56
CA GLY A 17 -16.29 -5.87 18.16
C GLY A 17 -15.22 -5.06 17.44
N CYS A 18 -14.03 -4.95 18.03
CA CYS A 18 -12.86 -4.46 17.32
C CYS A 18 -12.68 -5.37 16.11
N ASN A 19 -12.98 -4.86 14.91
CA ASN A 19 -12.57 -5.54 13.70
C ASN A 19 -11.08 -5.26 13.51
N ASP A 20 -10.27 -6.24 13.85
CA ASP A 20 -8.81 -6.19 13.70
C ASP A 20 -8.38 -6.29 12.24
N HIS A 21 -9.33 -6.48 11.32
CA HIS A 21 -9.10 -6.54 9.89
C HIS A 21 -9.71 -5.31 9.21
N GLU A 22 -8.91 -4.63 8.40
CA GLU A 22 -9.33 -3.46 7.63
C GLU A 22 -9.13 -3.74 6.14
N LYS A 23 -10.17 -3.48 5.34
CA LYS A 23 -10.03 -3.61 3.88
C LYS A 23 -9.28 -2.39 3.35
N ILE A 24 -8.24 -2.64 2.56
CA ILE A 24 -7.52 -1.63 1.78
C ILE A 24 -7.91 -1.82 0.31
N ASP A 25 -8.24 -0.74 -0.37
CA ASP A 25 -8.66 -0.72 -1.77
C ASP A 25 -8.17 0.57 -2.42
N ILE A 26 -6.89 0.60 -2.78
CA ILE A 26 -6.22 1.76 -3.36
C ILE A 26 -6.14 1.56 -4.86
N ASN A 27 -7.02 2.26 -5.57
CA ASN A 27 -7.03 2.35 -7.03
C ASN A 27 -7.02 3.84 -7.40
N SER A 28 -5.83 4.41 -7.43
CA SER A 28 -5.59 5.83 -7.64
C SER A 28 -4.50 6.06 -8.70
N PRO A 29 -4.46 7.24 -9.34
CA PRO A 29 -3.35 7.61 -10.19
C PRO A 29 -2.03 7.40 -9.47
N SER A 30 -1.08 6.75 -10.13
CA SER A 30 0.24 6.50 -9.57
C SER A 30 1.28 7.03 -10.54
N TYR A 31 2.41 7.47 -10.00
CA TYR A 31 3.49 8.03 -10.81
C TYR A 31 4.79 7.30 -10.48
N MET A 32 5.46 6.86 -11.53
CA MET A 32 6.70 6.11 -11.49
C MET A 32 7.86 7.03 -11.86
N PHE A 33 8.94 7.00 -11.09
CA PHE A 33 10.13 7.80 -11.38
C PHE A 33 11.43 7.15 -10.90
N SER A 34 12.55 7.60 -11.47
CA SER A 34 13.88 7.30 -10.95
C SER A 34 14.72 8.58 -10.95
N GLU A 35 15.43 8.82 -9.85
CA GLU A 35 16.30 10.00 -9.69
C GLU A 35 17.50 9.99 -10.64
N ASN A 36 17.93 8.80 -11.10
CA ASN A 36 19.23 8.63 -11.76
C ASN A 36 19.13 8.33 -13.28
N SER A 37 17.97 7.85 -13.76
CA SER A 37 17.80 7.40 -15.16
C SER A 37 16.85 8.26 -16.00
N GLY A 38 16.31 9.36 -15.46
CA GLY A 38 15.39 10.24 -16.20
C GLY A 38 14.01 9.62 -16.45
N ILE A 39 13.77 8.43 -15.91
CA ILE A 39 12.48 7.74 -15.95
C ILE A 39 11.47 8.55 -15.14
N ALA A 40 10.37 8.95 -15.78
CA ALA A 40 9.26 9.64 -15.17
C ALA A 40 8.01 9.41 -16.01
N SER A 41 7.00 8.73 -15.47
CA SER A 41 5.79 8.38 -16.21
C SER A 41 4.63 8.01 -15.28
N GLU A 42 3.41 8.19 -15.77
CA GLU A 42 2.22 7.65 -15.12
C GLU A 42 2.20 6.13 -15.20
N VAL A 43 1.72 5.49 -14.14
CA VAL A 43 1.56 4.03 -14.04
C VAL A 43 0.22 3.72 -13.38
N LYS A 44 -0.44 2.64 -13.80
CA LYS A 44 -1.68 2.19 -13.17
C LYS A 44 -1.33 1.20 -12.06
N VAL A 45 -1.67 1.50 -10.83
CA VAL A 45 -1.49 0.58 -9.70
C VAL A 45 -2.81 0.35 -9.00
N ASN A 46 -3.05 -0.92 -8.66
CA ASN A 46 -4.15 -1.30 -7.80
C ASN A 46 -3.59 -2.13 -6.65
N LEU A 47 -3.89 -1.72 -5.42
CA LEU A 47 -3.53 -2.44 -4.20
C LEU A 47 -4.81 -2.74 -3.41
N ASN A 48 -5.19 -4.01 -3.37
CA ASN A 48 -6.44 -4.44 -2.77
C ASN A 48 -6.22 -5.62 -1.83
N GLY A 49 -6.72 -5.56 -0.60
CA GLY A 49 -6.53 -6.67 0.33
C GLY A 49 -7.01 -6.37 1.74
N ILE A 50 -6.46 -7.13 2.68
CA ILE A 50 -6.79 -7.04 4.10
C ILE A 50 -5.55 -6.67 4.87
N PHE A 51 -5.68 -5.63 5.69
CA PHE A 51 -4.70 -5.22 6.68
C PHE A 51 -5.12 -5.76 8.05
N ASN A 52 -4.28 -6.62 8.63
CA ASN A 52 -4.43 -7.13 9.98
C ASN A 52 -3.72 -6.20 10.97
N LYS A 53 -4.50 -5.52 11.83
CA LYS A 53 -4.02 -4.56 12.83
C LYS A 53 -3.19 -5.23 13.94
N ASN A 54 -3.47 -6.49 14.26
CA ASN A 54 -2.73 -7.21 15.31
C ASN A 54 -1.33 -7.59 14.84
N GLU A 55 -1.19 -7.94 13.57
CA GLU A 55 0.09 -8.32 12.96
C GLU A 55 0.80 -7.15 12.28
N ASN A 56 0.13 -6.00 12.18
CA ASN A 56 0.59 -4.82 11.42
C ASN A 56 0.99 -5.19 9.97
N ALA A 57 0.24 -6.12 9.37
CA ALA A 57 0.57 -6.75 8.10
C ALA A 57 -0.59 -6.66 7.11
N PHE A 58 -0.25 -6.41 5.85
CA PHE A 58 -1.13 -6.49 4.70
C PHE A 58 -0.95 -7.84 4.01
N GLU A 59 -2.06 -8.46 3.62
CA GLU A 59 -2.11 -9.55 2.64
C GLU A 59 -3.15 -9.22 1.57
N GLY A 60 -2.78 -9.37 0.30
CA GLY A 60 -3.71 -9.09 -0.78
C GLY A 60 -3.11 -9.18 -2.17
N TYR A 61 -3.68 -8.39 -3.07
CA TYR A 61 -3.40 -8.31 -4.48
C TYR A 61 -2.71 -6.98 -4.82
N LEU A 62 -1.73 -7.04 -5.70
CA LEU A 62 -1.11 -5.88 -6.33
C LEU A 62 -1.13 -6.05 -7.84
N SER A 63 -1.52 -5.01 -8.58
CA SER A 63 -1.22 -4.92 -10.00
C SER A 63 -0.47 -3.64 -10.32
N ILE A 64 0.49 -3.74 -11.25
CA ILE A 64 1.22 -2.60 -11.81
C ILE A 64 1.13 -2.73 -13.33
N ASN A 65 0.42 -1.80 -13.98
CA ASN A 65 -0.03 -1.92 -15.37
C ASN A 65 -0.74 -3.27 -15.60
N ASP A 66 -0.30 -4.05 -16.60
CA ASP A 66 -0.88 -5.35 -16.95
C ASP A 66 -0.27 -6.52 -16.15
N MET A 67 0.62 -6.25 -15.19
CA MET A 67 1.23 -7.27 -14.35
C MET A 67 0.43 -7.44 -13.06
N ALA A 68 0.05 -8.68 -12.77
CA ALA A 68 -0.73 -9.05 -11.59
C ALA A 68 0.09 -9.91 -10.63
N PHE A 69 0.06 -9.55 -9.35
CA PHE A 69 0.62 -10.30 -8.24
C PHE A 69 -0.54 -10.72 -7.33
N GLU A 70 -1.02 -11.94 -7.52
CA GLU A 70 -2.25 -12.43 -6.87
C GLU A 70 -2.17 -12.46 -5.34
N LYS A 71 -0.97 -12.71 -4.82
CA LYS A 71 -0.67 -12.71 -3.40
C LYS A 71 0.58 -11.91 -3.12
N VAL A 72 0.42 -10.78 -2.44
CA VAL A 72 1.49 -9.99 -1.87
C VAL A 72 1.31 -9.84 -0.36
N ILE A 73 2.41 -9.80 0.36
CA ILE A 73 2.46 -9.61 1.81
C ILE A 73 3.51 -8.56 2.14
N PHE A 74 3.19 -7.65 3.05
CA PHE A 74 4.13 -6.69 3.59
C PHE A 74 3.63 -6.06 4.89
N MET A 75 4.53 -5.40 5.60
CA MET A 75 4.25 -4.42 6.65
C MET A 75 4.69 -3.02 6.17
N HIS A 76 4.21 -1.95 6.81
CA HIS A 76 4.80 -0.61 6.56
C HIS A 76 6.32 -0.66 6.80
N LYS A 77 7.11 -0.06 5.89
CA LYS A 77 8.58 0.02 5.95
C LYS A 77 9.22 -1.37 5.99
N SER A 78 8.80 -2.23 5.06
CA SER A 78 9.32 -3.58 4.93
C SER A 78 9.40 -4.02 3.48
N LEU A 79 9.85 -5.27 3.26
CA LEU A 79 9.87 -5.88 1.94
C LEU A 79 8.44 -6.14 1.43
N LEU A 80 8.19 -5.72 0.20
CA LEU A 80 7.05 -6.15 -0.59
C LEU A 80 7.36 -7.53 -1.20
N ILE A 81 6.65 -8.55 -0.72
CA ILE A 81 6.89 -9.94 -1.11
C ILE A 81 5.69 -10.46 -1.90
N SER A 82 5.91 -11.03 -3.07
CA SER A 82 4.89 -11.77 -3.81
C SER A 82 5.07 -13.28 -3.69
N TYR A 83 3.97 -14.02 -3.73
CA TYR A 83 3.94 -15.47 -3.77
C TYR A 83 3.24 -16.00 -5.03
N GLU A 84 3.89 -16.92 -5.72
CA GLU A 84 3.34 -17.69 -6.83
C GLU A 84 3.48 -19.19 -6.50
N GLY A 85 2.42 -19.78 -5.95
CA GLY A 85 2.49 -21.09 -5.31
C GLY A 85 3.52 -21.09 -4.16
N ALA A 86 4.57 -21.92 -4.28
CA ALA A 86 5.66 -21.97 -3.30
C ALA A 86 6.81 -20.98 -3.59
N LYS A 87 6.79 -20.29 -4.74
CA LYS A 87 7.84 -19.35 -5.13
C LYS A 87 7.62 -18.01 -4.39
N ARG A 88 8.64 -17.59 -3.66
CA ARG A 88 8.70 -16.28 -2.98
C ARG A 88 9.60 -15.34 -3.78
N THR A 89 9.07 -14.18 -4.16
CA THR A 89 9.83 -13.12 -4.84
C THR A 89 9.76 -11.84 -4.02
N VAL A 90 10.90 -11.18 -3.80
CA VAL A 90 10.95 -9.84 -3.19
C VAL A 90 10.87 -8.84 -4.35
N LEU A 91 9.79 -8.06 -4.42
CA LEU A 91 9.56 -7.09 -5.49
C LEU A 91 10.30 -5.77 -5.23
N GLY A 92 10.43 -5.41 -3.94
CA GLY A 92 10.86 -4.09 -3.54
C GLY A 92 10.71 -3.84 -2.04
N ASP A 93 10.91 -2.59 -1.66
CA ASP A 93 10.49 -2.04 -0.37
C ASP A 93 9.15 -1.34 -0.53
N ILE A 94 8.33 -1.32 0.53
CA ILE A 94 7.03 -0.64 0.53
C ILE A 94 6.79 0.16 1.80
N TYR A 95 6.20 1.33 1.60
CA TYR A 95 5.71 2.23 2.62
C TYR A 95 4.22 2.45 2.39
N LEU A 96 3.42 2.39 3.46
CA LEU A 96 1.97 2.53 3.41
C LEU A 96 1.49 3.47 4.52
N ASP A 97 0.76 4.52 4.17
CA ASP A 97 -0.10 5.28 5.07
C ASP A 97 -1.55 4.88 4.77
N LYS A 98 -2.05 3.92 5.54
CA LYS A 98 -3.42 3.41 5.39
C LYS A 98 -4.50 4.46 5.68
N GLN A 99 -4.21 5.45 6.54
CA GLN A 99 -5.22 6.47 6.88
C GLN A 99 -5.43 7.43 5.71
N ALA A 100 -4.34 7.75 5.01
CA ALA A 100 -4.37 8.60 3.84
C ALA A 100 -4.52 7.83 2.51
N ASN A 101 -4.58 6.50 2.53
CA ASN A 101 -4.56 5.63 1.34
C ASN A 101 -3.39 5.95 0.41
N GLN A 102 -2.21 6.15 0.98
CA GLN A 102 -0.99 6.46 0.23
C GLN A 102 0.01 5.33 0.34
N PHE A 103 0.73 5.06 -0.74
CA PHE A 103 1.87 4.15 -0.70
C PHE A 103 3.04 4.66 -1.55
N ALA A 104 4.22 4.14 -1.25
CA ALA A 104 5.41 4.24 -2.09
C ALA A 104 6.06 2.85 -2.17
N ILE A 105 6.38 2.40 -3.38
CA ILE A 105 7.08 1.14 -3.64
C ILE A 105 8.43 1.48 -4.27
N ILE A 106 9.51 0.97 -3.71
CA ILE A 106 10.85 1.05 -4.31
C ILE A 106 11.15 -0.32 -4.93
N ILE A 107 11.12 -0.40 -6.26
CA ILE A 107 11.34 -1.65 -6.99
C ILE A 107 12.82 -2.00 -6.93
N THR A 108 13.12 -3.21 -6.42
CA THR A 108 14.48 -3.75 -6.33
C THR A 108 14.63 -5.06 -7.10
N GLU A 109 13.53 -5.64 -7.58
CA GLU A 109 13.54 -6.87 -8.37
C GLU A 109 13.91 -6.58 -9.84
N PRO A 110 15.01 -7.15 -10.37
CA PRO A 110 15.53 -6.80 -11.70
C PRO A 110 14.56 -7.09 -12.85
N GLU A 111 13.83 -8.21 -12.83
CA GLU A 111 12.91 -8.55 -13.93
C GLU A 111 11.73 -7.58 -13.98
N LEU A 112 11.17 -7.23 -12.83
CA LEU A 112 10.10 -6.26 -12.68
C LEU A 112 10.56 -4.87 -13.11
N TYR A 113 11.75 -4.43 -12.68
CA TYR A 113 12.32 -3.17 -13.16
C TYR A 113 12.38 -3.14 -14.68
N THR A 114 12.99 -4.15 -15.30
CA THR A 114 13.15 -4.17 -16.76
C THR A 114 11.80 -4.24 -17.49
N LYS A 115 10.80 -4.94 -16.94
CA LYS A 115 9.44 -4.94 -17.49
C LYS A 115 8.75 -3.59 -17.40
N LEU A 116 8.99 -2.83 -16.34
CA LEU A 116 8.39 -1.51 -16.13
C LEU A 116 9.04 -0.42 -17.00
N THR A 117 10.35 -0.49 -17.17
CA THR A 117 11.13 0.60 -17.77
C THR A 117 11.56 0.32 -19.20
N ASN A 118 11.57 -0.96 -19.62
CA ASN A 118 12.27 -1.44 -20.82
C ASN A 118 13.78 -1.15 -20.80
N GLU A 119 14.35 -0.87 -19.62
CA GLU A 119 15.77 -0.62 -19.42
C GLU A 119 16.42 -1.75 -18.62
N LYS A 120 17.74 -1.90 -18.77
CA LYS A 120 18.50 -2.83 -17.95
C LYS A 120 18.50 -2.35 -16.51
N TYR A 121 18.25 -3.25 -15.56
CA TYR A 121 18.35 -2.93 -14.14
C TYR A 121 19.73 -2.34 -13.79
N GLN A 122 19.72 -1.13 -13.24
CA GLN A 122 20.94 -0.38 -12.89
C GLN A 122 21.23 -0.36 -11.38
N ASN A 123 20.52 -1.15 -10.58
CA ASN A 123 20.54 -1.03 -9.10
C ASN A 123 20.19 0.40 -8.63
N GLU A 124 19.40 1.10 -9.44
CA GLU A 124 18.84 2.41 -9.14
C GLU A 124 17.42 2.23 -8.63
N GLY A 125 17.03 2.99 -7.61
CA GLY A 125 15.68 2.97 -7.09
C GLY A 125 14.70 3.45 -8.16
N LEU A 126 13.81 2.56 -8.59
CA LEU A 126 12.61 2.92 -9.33
C LEU A 126 11.48 3.01 -8.32
N VAL A 127 10.92 4.21 -8.17
CA VAL A 127 9.90 4.51 -7.16
C VAL A 127 8.56 4.60 -7.85
N ILE A 128 7.54 4.02 -7.25
CA ILE A 128 6.13 4.21 -7.62
C ILE A 128 5.39 4.75 -6.40
N SER A 129 4.83 5.94 -6.52
CA SER A 129 4.04 6.57 -5.45
C SER A 129 2.59 6.74 -5.86
N ALA A 130 1.69 6.62 -4.89
CA ALA A 130 0.27 6.86 -5.07
C ALA A 130 -0.36 7.49 -3.82
N PRO A 131 -1.41 8.33 -3.97
CA PRO A 131 -1.92 8.86 -5.23
C PRO A 131 -1.02 9.98 -5.77
N ALA A 132 -0.56 9.89 -7.01
CA ALA A 132 0.27 10.92 -7.64
C ALA A 132 -0.04 11.04 -9.13
N SER A 133 -0.20 12.27 -9.61
CA SER A 133 -0.45 12.58 -11.02
C SER A 133 0.76 13.16 -11.73
N ASN A 134 1.82 13.49 -10.98
CA ASN A 134 3.06 14.06 -11.51
C ASN A 134 4.26 13.71 -10.62
N LEU A 135 5.45 14.03 -11.11
CA LEU A 135 6.72 13.76 -10.44
C LEU A 135 6.83 14.42 -9.05
N GLU A 136 6.39 15.66 -8.91
CA GLU A 136 6.52 16.44 -7.67
C GLU A 136 5.65 15.84 -6.55
N GLU A 137 4.41 15.49 -6.87
CA GLU A 137 3.52 14.77 -5.96
C GLU A 137 4.10 13.42 -5.55
N ALA A 138 4.67 12.68 -6.52
CA ALA A 138 5.24 11.36 -6.28
C ALA A 138 6.40 11.38 -5.28
N LYS A 139 7.32 12.35 -5.45
CA LYS A 139 8.45 12.58 -4.55
C LYS A 139 7.99 13.01 -3.17
N THR A 140 7.05 13.94 -3.10
CA THR A 140 6.50 14.44 -1.83
C THR A 140 5.88 13.29 -1.03
N ILE A 141 5.15 12.39 -1.69
CA ILE A 141 4.55 11.21 -1.04
C ILE A 141 5.62 10.23 -0.58
N GLU A 142 6.61 9.92 -1.42
CA GLU A 142 7.70 9.03 -1.05
C GLU A 142 8.44 9.53 0.20
N GLU A 143 8.83 10.81 0.20
CA GLU A 143 9.53 11.45 1.31
C GLU A 143 8.68 11.44 2.60
N LYS A 144 7.41 11.83 2.49
CA LYS A 144 6.46 11.79 3.61
C LYS A 144 6.36 10.38 4.20
N LEU A 145 6.21 9.36 3.35
CA LEU A 145 6.01 7.99 3.79
C LEU A 145 7.28 7.36 4.38
N LYS A 146 8.46 7.74 3.90
CA LYS A 146 9.75 7.32 4.49
C LYS A 146 9.98 7.91 5.88
N ALA A 147 9.45 9.10 6.13
CA ALA A 147 9.53 9.79 7.41
C ALA A 147 8.46 9.35 8.42
N LEU A 148 7.48 8.54 7.99
CA LEU A 148 6.46 8.00 8.88
C LEU A 148 7.07 6.93 9.80
N GLU A 149 6.74 6.99 11.09
CA GLU A 149 7.18 6.02 12.11
C GLU A 149 6.32 4.75 12.12
#